data_AF-A0A1F3Y1U6-F1
#
_entry.id   AF-A0A1F3Y1U6-F1
#
_cell.length_a   1.000
_cell.length_b   1.000
_cell.length_c   1.000
_cell.angle_alpha   90.00
_cell.angle_beta   90.00
_cell.angle_gamma   90.00
#
_symmetry.space_group_name_H-M   'P 1'
#
loop_
_entity.id
_entity.type
_entity.pdbx_description
1 polymer ?
#
loop_
_entity_poly.entity_id
_entity_poly.type
_entity_poly.pdbx_seq_one_letter_code
_entity_poly.pdbx_strand_id
1 'polypeptide(L)'
;MKKINLIGLSLFTAVLSAGATPGAGSASPATRVSCEDAKNRVQKLEDSLKKMQSIRDANVNFMARLDKSDTSKKIKVSSNIMIASIQIETISNNIAVLKKILNRCGG
;
A
#
# COMPACT_ATOMS: atom_id res chain seq x y z
N MET A 1 24.97 -22.44 3.83
CA MET A 1 23.98 -22.06 2.80
C MET A 1 22.81 -21.38 3.48
N LYS A 2 22.66 -20.05 3.34
CA LYS A 2 21.70 -19.25 4.10
C LYS A 2 20.42 -19.12 3.27
N LYS A 3 19.34 -19.80 3.69
CA LYS A 3 18.01 -19.73 3.05
C LYS A 3 17.46 -18.31 3.21
N ILE A 4 17.30 -17.59 2.10
CA ILE A 4 16.60 -16.30 2.08
C ILE A 4 15.11 -16.64 2.10
N ASN A 5 14.51 -16.54 3.29
CA ASN A 5 13.08 -16.69 3.49
C ASN A 5 12.36 -15.58 2.70
N LEU A 6 11.63 -16.00 1.66
CA LEU A 6 10.78 -15.17 0.81
C LEU A 6 9.50 -14.79 1.58
N ILE A 7 9.67 -14.05 2.69
CA ILE A 7 8.57 -13.47 3.47
C ILE A 7 8.24 -12.13 2.82
N GLY A 8 7.31 -12.15 1.86
CA GLY A 8 6.88 -10.91 1.22
C GLY A 8 5.63 -11.01 0.35
N LEU A 9 5.00 -12.19 0.24
CA LEU A 9 3.89 -12.43 -0.66
C LEU A 9 2.62 -12.93 0.08
N SER A 10 2.33 -12.38 1.26
CA SER A 10 1.09 -12.69 2.00
C SER A 10 0.36 -11.47 2.56
N LEU A 11 0.68 -10.25 2.10
CA LEU A 11 -0.09 -9.04 2.43
C LEU A 11 -1.06 -8.62 1.32
N PHE A 12 -1.39 -9.54 0.40
CA PHE A 12 -2.08 -9.23 -0.85
C PHE A 12 -3.62 -9.13 -0.76
N THR A 13 -4.26 -9.33 0.41
CA THR A 13 -5.73 -9.49 0.41
C THR A 13 -6.46 -9.06 1.69
N ALA A 14 -5.93 -8.12 2.47
CA ALA A 14 -6.57 -7.71 3.73
C ALA A 14 -6.97 -6.23 3.85
N VAL A 15 -6.62 -5.36 2.88
CA VAL A 15 -6.93 -3.92 2.99
C VAL A 15 -8.19 -3.50 2.20
N LEU A 16 -8.84 -4.42 1.47
CA LEU A 16 -10.05 -4.12 0.69
C LEU A 16 -11.33 -4.85 1.14
N SER A 17 -11.30 -5.69 2.17
CA SER A 17 -12.42 -6.56 2.57
C SER A 17 -13.00 -6.23 3.96
N ALA A 18 -12.99 -4.96 4.37
CA ALA A 18 -13.79 -4.47 5.49
C ALA A 18 -15.17 -3.91 5.04
N GLY A 19 -15.71 -4.34 3.89
CA GLY A 19 -16.93 -3.73 3.35
C GLY A 19 -17.76 -4.58 2.39
N ALA A 20 -17.66 -5.91 2.41
CA ALA A 20 -18.49 -6.75 1.53
C ALA A 20 -18.87 -8.07 2.20
N THR A 21 -19.72 -8.01 3.23
CA THR A 21 -20.59 -9.12 3.63
C THR A 21 -21.97 -8.85 3.05
N PRO A 22 -22.45 -9.59 2.03
CA PRO A 22 -23.83 -9.50 1.58
C PRO A 22 -24.70 -10.35 2.52
N GLY A 23 -25.07 -9.76 3.65
CA GLY A 23 -26.02 -10.30 4.62
C GLY A 23 -27.22 -9.36 4.73
N ALA A 24 -28.41 -9.93 4.65
CA ALA A 24 -29.68 -9.24 4.50
C ALA A 24 -29.94 -8.06 5.46
N GLY A 25 -30.60 -7.03 4.94
CA GLY A 25 -31.43 -6.13 5.74
C GLY A 25 -30.82 -4.77 6.04
N SER A 26 -31.62 -3.74 5.72
CA SER A 26 -31.51 -2.36 6.20
C SER A 26 -30.51 -1.47 5.47
N ALA A 27 -31.04 -0.49 4.75
CA ALA A 27 -30.33 0.69 4.30
C ALA A 27 -29.59 1.33 5.48
N SER A 28 -28.29 1.08 5.62
CA SER A 28 -27.40 1.88 6.46
C SER A 28 -26.95 3.09 5.63
N PRO A 29 -27.20 4.33 6.09
CA PRO A 29 -26.83 5.51 5.35
C PRO A 29 -25.31 5.54 5.22
N ALA A 30 -24.82 6.07 4.09
CA ALA A 30 -23.42 6.34 3.80
C ALA A 30 -22.59 6.48 5.08
N THR A 31 -21.72 5.50 5.36
CA THR A 31 -20.87 5.48 6.55
C THR A 31 -20.10 6.78 6.55
N ARG A 32 -20.57 7.77 7.32
CA ARG A 32 -19.85 9.02 7.56
C ARG A 32 -18.56 8.57 8.22
N VAL A 33 -17.47 8.52 7.45
CA VAL A 33 -16.15 8.31 8.02
C VAL A 33 -15.99 9.43 9.05
N SER A 34 -15.98 9.08 10.33
CA SER A 34 -15.77 10.07 11.38
C SER A 34 -14.42 10.71 11.16
N CYS A 35 -14.27 11.98 11.53
CA CYS A 35 -13.02 12.69 11.38
C CYS A 35 -11.88 11.98 12.14
N GLU A 36 -12.20 11.34 13.26
CA GLU A 36 -11.24 10.50 14.00
C GLU A 36 -10.85 9.23 13.21
N ASP A 37 -11.81 8.59 12.55
CA ASP A 37 -11.53 7.43 11.67
C ASP A 37 -10.70 7.83 10.46
N ALA A 38 -10.99 8.98 9.85
CA ALA A 38 -10.22 9.51 8.73
C ALA A 38 -8.77 9.79 9.15
N LYS A 39 -8.55 10.35 10.34
CA LYS A 39 -7.22 10.62 10.91
C LYS A 39 -6.44 9.33 11.14
N ASN A 40 -7.06 8.34 11.77
CA ASN A 40 -6.44 7.03 11.99
C ASN A 40 -6.09 6.34 10.65
N ARG A 41 -6.97 6.44 9.65
CA ARG A 41 -6.72 5.88 8.31
C ARG A 41 -5.57 6.60 7.58
N VAL A 42 -5.47 7.92 7.68
CA VAL A 42 -4.32 8.68 7.14
C VAL A 42 -3.03 8.20 7.76
N GLN A 43 -2.96 8.07 9.08
CA GLN A 43 -1.75 7.62 9.77
C GLN A 43 -1.32 6.22 9.31
N LYS A 44 -2.26 5.27 9.22
CA LYS A 44 -1.97 3.91 8.71
C LYS A 44 -1.50 3.90 7.26
N LEU A 45 -2.06 4.78 6.42
CA LEU A 45 -1.63 4.91 5.04
C LEU A 45 -0.25 5.56 4.93
N GLU A 46 0.09 6.54 5.77
CA GLU A 46 1.42 7.15 5.81
C GLU A 46 2.49 6.14 6.24
N ASP A 47 2.21 5.28 7.21
CA ASP A 47 3.11 4.19 7.59
C ASP A 47 3.26 3.16 6.48
N SER A 48 2.17 2.82 5.81
CA SER A 48 2.18 1.93 4.63
C SER A 48 2.98 2.54 3.48
N LEU A 49 2.87 3.86 3.26
CA LEU A 49 3.62 4.60 2.25
C LEU A 49 5.12 4.50 2.50
N LYS A 50 5.57 4.77 3.74
CA LYS A 50 6.97 4.66 4.14
C LYS A 50 7.51 3.25 3.92
N LYS A 51 6.72 2.23 4.30
CA LYS A 51 7.10 0.82 4.09
C LYS A 51 7.25 0.49 2.61
N MET A 52 6.32 0.94 1.77
CA MET A 52 6.38 0.69 0.32
C MET A 52 7.55 1.42 -0.35
N GLN A 53 7.84 2.66 0.05
CA GLN A 53 9.03 3.38 -0.40
C GLN A 53 10.32 2.63 -0.03
N SER A 54 10.43 2.15 1.21
CA SER A 54 11.58 1.35 1.65
C SER A 54 11.74 0.06 0.83
N ILE A 55 10.64 -0.65 0.53
CA ILE A 55 10.66 -1.85 -0.32
C ILE A 55 11.11 -1.50 -1.74
N ARG A 56 10.58 -0.43 -2.33
CA ARG A 56 11.00 0.03 -3.66
C ARG A 56 12.50 0.32 -3.68
N ASP A 57 13.01 1.07 -2.71
CA ASP A 57 14.41 1.47 -2.64
C ASP A 57 15.33 0.27 -2.42
N ALA A 58 14.91 -0.71 -1.60
CA ALA A 58 15.62 -1.98 -1.46
C ALA A 58 15.69 -2.75 -2.78
N ASN A 59 14.60 -2.79 -3.57
CA ASN A 59 14.60 -3.43 -4.89
C ASN A 59 15.48 -2.67 -5.90
N VAL A 60 15.47 -1.33 -5.90
CA VAL A 60 16.37 -0.51 -6.73
C VAL A 60 17.83 -0.81 -6.39
N ASN A 61 18.18 -0.79 -5.10
CA ASN A 61 19.53 -1.11 -4.63
C ASN A 61 19.94 -2.54 -4.97
N PHE A 62 19.01 -3.50 -4.88
CA PHE A 62 19.27 -4.88 -5.28
C PHE A 62 19.48 -5.00 -6.79
N MET A 63 18.67 -4.31 -7.60
CA MET A 63 18.78 -4.30 -9.06
C MET A 63 20.15 -3.76 -9.52
N ALA A 64 20.65 -2.71 -8.86
CA ALA A 64 21.96 -2.14 -9.14
C ALA A 64 23.13 -3.10 -8.86
N ARG A 65 22.93 -4.08 -7.97
CA ARG A 65 23.91 -5.11 -7.60
C ARG A 65 23.81 -6.39 -8.43
N LEU A 66 22.80 -6.51 -9.30
CA LEU A 66 22.63 -7.70 -10.14
C LEU A 66 23.60 -7.68 -11.33
N ASP A 67 24.28 -8.80 -11.54
CA ASP A 67 25.14 -9.04 -12.69
C ASP A 67 24.40 -8.87 -14.02
N LYS A 68 25.14 -8.48 -15.08
CA LYS A 68 24.56 -8.25 -16.42
C LYS A 68 23.96 -9.51 -17.04
N SER A 69 24.45 -10.69 -16.68
CA SER A 69 23.95 -11.98 -17.16
C SER A 69 22.68 -12.46 -16.46
N ASP A 70 22.29 -11.86 -15.33
CA ASP A 70 21.14 -12.27 -14.50
C ASP A 70 19.81 -11.66 -14.99
N THR A 71 19.53 -11.74 -16.30
CA THR A 71 18.39 -11.08 -16.96
C THR A 71 17.04 -11.43 -16.34
N SER A 72 16.81 -12.69 -15.99
CA SER A 72 15.54 -13.12 -15.35
C SER A 72 15.32 -12.46 -13.99
N LYS A 73 16.38 -12.32 -13.17
CA LYS A 73 16.29 -11.64 -11.88
C LYS A 73 16.06 -10.14 -12.06
N LYS A 74 16.71 -9.52 -13.05
CA LYS A 74 16.51 -8.10 -13.39
C LYS A 74 15.08 -7.81 -13.80
N ILE A 75 14.48 -8.65 -14.63
CA ILE A 75 13.06 -8.52 -15.02
C ILE A 75 12.17 -8.60 -13.78
N LYS A 76 12.36 -9.61 -12.92
CA LYS A 76 11.56 -9.76 -11.69
C LYS A 76 11.67 -8.55 -10.76
N VAL A 77 12.89 -8.06 -10.53
CA VAL A 77 13.13 -6.93 -9.63
C VAL A 77 12.59 -5.63 -10.24
N SER A 78 12.72 -5.44 -11.55
CA SER A 78 12.11 -4.31 -12.27
C SER A 78 10.58 -4.32 -12.13
N SER A 79 9.93 -5.47 -12.27
CA SER A 79 8.49 -5.60 -12.04
C SER A 79 8.10 -5.27 -10.60
N ASN A 80 8.88 -5.71 -9.60
CA ASN A 80 8.64 -5.36 -8.20
C ASN A 80 8.75 -3.84 -7.96
N ILE A 81 9.72 -3.16 -8.57
CA ILE A 81 9.87 -1.70 -8.49
C ILE A 81 8.65 -1.00 -9.10
N MET A 82 8.17 -1.48 -10.24
CA MET A 82 6.99 -0.93 -10.90
C MET A 82 5.73 -1.10 -10.04
N ILE A 83 5.49 -2.30 -9.51
CA ILE A 83 4.35 -2.59 -8.62
C ILE A 83 4.42 -1.70 -7.37
N ALA A 84 5.60 -1.59 -6.75
CA ALA A 84 5.78 -0.74 -5.58
C ALA A 84 5.49 0.73 -5.90
N SER A 85 5.89 1.22 -7.08
CA SER A 85 5.63 2.59 -7.53
C SER A 85 4.13 2.87 -7.70
N ILE A 86 3.39 1.95 -8.33
CA ILE A 86 1.93 2.06 -8.49
C ILE A 86 1.23 2.09 -7.12
N GLN A 87 1.68 1.25 -6.19
CA GLN A 87 1.12 1.22 -4.83
C GLN A 87 1.43 2.51 -4.05
N ILE A 88 2.65 3.04 -4.16
CA ILE A 88 3.04 4.33 -3.56
C ILE A 88 2.13 5.46 -4.07
N GLU A 89 1.87 5.51 -5.38
CA GLU A 89 0.98 6.50 -5.98
C GLU A 89 -0.46 6.36 -5.46
N THR A 90 -0.99 5.14 -5.45
CA THR A 90 -2.34 4.85 -4.94
C THR A 90 -2.50 5.27 -3.47
N ILE A 91 -1.52 4.91 -2.63
CA ILE A 91 -1.52 5.27 -1.21
C ILE A 91 -1.45 6.80 -1.04
N SER A 92 -0.59 7.47 -1.81
CA SER A 92 -0.44 8.93 -1.78
C SER A 92 -1.74 9.64 -2.15
N ASN A 93 -2.42 9.16 -3.20
CA ASN A 93 -3.72 9.67 -3.62
C ASN A 93 -4.79 9.47 -2.53
N ASN A 94 -4.83 8.30 -1.91
CA ASN A 94 -5.77 8.03 -0.81
C ASN A 94 -5.53 8.93 0.40
N ILE A 95 -4.27 9.18 0.77
CA ILE A 95 -3.90 10.14 1.82
C ILE A 95 -4.39 11.54 1.45
N ALA A 96 -4.16 11.99 0.22
CA ALA A 96 -4.58 13.31 -0.23
C ALA A 96 -6.10 13.50 -0.15
N VAL A 97 -6.88 12.49 -0.55
CA VAL A 97 -8.34 12.52 -0.44
C VAL A 97 -8.79 12.58 1.03
N LEU A 98 -8.22 11.75 1.90
CA LEU A 98 -8.58 11.76 3.32
C LEU A 98 -8.17 13.05 4.03
N LYS A 99 -7.02 13.64 3.69
CA LYS A 99 -6.62 14.96 4.20
C LYS A 99 -7.59 16.06 3.78
N LYS A 100 -8.13 16.01 2.56
CA LYS A 100 -9.20 16.95 2.14
C LYS A 100 -10.48 16.78 2.96
N ILE A 101 -10.82 15.56 3.39
CA ILE A 101 -11.98 15.31 4.26
C ILE A 101 -11.70 15.85 5.67
N LEU A 102 -10.52 15.59 6.22
CA LEU A 102 -10.10 16.10 7.53
C LEU A 102 -10.11 17.64 7.59
N ASN A 103 -9.69 18.32 6.53
CA ASN A 103 -9.76 19.78 6.47
C ASN A 103 -11.19 20.33 6.55
N ARG A 104 -12.20 19.54 6.17
CA ARG A 104 -13.63 19.92 6.33
C ARG A 104 -14.18 19.62 7.72
N CYS A 105 -13.44 18.89 8.54
CA CYS A 105 -13.82 18.55 9.91
C CYS A 105 -13.40 19.62 10.95
N GLY A 106 -12.49 20.53 10.58
CA GLY A 106 -11.92 21.55 11.46
C GLY A 106 -12.15 22.98 10.97
N GLY A 107 -13.36 23.26 10.46
CA GLY A 107 -13.85 24.61 10.17
C GLY A 107 -14.97 24.99 11.13
#